data_AF-A0A925VXQ2-F1
#
_entry.id   AF-A0A925VXQ2-F1
#
_cell.length_a   1.000
_cell.length_b   1.000
_cell.length_c   1.000
_cell.angle_alpha   90.00
_cell.angle_beta   90.00
_cell.angle_gamma   90.00
#
_symmetry.space_group_name_H-M   'P 1'
#
loop_
_entity.id
_entity.type
_entity.pdbx_description
1 polymer ?
#
loop_
_entity_poly.entity_id
_entity_poly.type
_entity_poly.pdbx_seq_one_letter_code
_entity_poly.pdbx_strand_id
1 'polypeptide(L)'
;MSRFFPRDVIQWRDQRLHPLRAFSLSTLELAGITGVVLRLFRVAAMSASTVMFVLGVVVAVLFLCGMLTWHLGNFPLRRWPLRAALFTLIEATSELGMSSVLIALKREPLGTRLASWHDWWTLAGQTLVERSVIVLLYTLVLAASVQIVRRILDKKRVPAASAL
;
A
#
# COMPACT_ATOMS: atom_id res chain seq x y z
N MET A 1 -1.46 -26.53 14.53
CA MET A 1 -0.91 -25.17 14.77
C MET A 1 -0.86 -24.41 13.45
N SER A 2 -1.59 -23.30 13.37
CA SER A 2 -1.68 -22.44 12.18
C SER A 2 -0.30 -21.91 11.79
N ARG A 3 0.12 -22.17 10.54
CA ARG A 3 1.35 -21.61 9.98
C ARG A 3 1.11 -20.12 9.74
N PHE A 4 1.65 -19.28 10.62
CA PHE A 4 1.42 -17.82 10.64
C PHE A 4 1.92 -17.11 9.36
N PHE A 5 2.84 -17.72 8.61
CA PHE A 5 3.33 -17.22 7.34
C PHE A 5 3.38 -18.34 6.28
N PRO A 6 2.68 -18.21 5.14
CA PRO A 6 2.70 -19.21 4.07
C PRO A 6 4.10 -19.36 3.46
N ARG A 7 4.57 -20.62 3.34
CA ARG A 7 5.76 -20.99 2.56
C ARG A 7 5.39 -21.39 1.12
N ASP A 8 4.22 -22.00 0.96
CA ASP A 8 3.64 -22.42 -0.31
C ASP A 8 2.40 -21.58 -0.64
N VAL A 9 2.07 -21.47 -1.93
CA VAL A 9 0.83 -20.84 -2.40
C VAL A 9 -0.30 -21.79 -2.03
N ILE A 10 -1.11 -21.44 -1.04
CA ILE A 10 -2.25 -22.27 -0.67
C ILE A 10 -3.28 -22.18 -1.79
N GLN A 11 -3.44 -23.25 -2.57
CA GLN A 11 -4.45 -23.37 -3.63
C GLN A 11 -5.83 -23.57 -2.98
N TRP A 12 -6.50 -22.47 -2.62
CA TRP A 12 -7.89 -22.49 -2.16
C TRP A 12 -8.81 -22.44 -3.38
N ARG A 13 -9.03 -23.60 -4.02
CA ARG A 13 -9.87 -23.65 -5.22
C ARG A 13 -11.38 -23.72 -4.92
N ASP A 14 -11.77 -24.14 -3.71
CA ASP A 14 -13.16 -24.58 -3.45
C ASP A 14 -13.88 -23.98 -2.23
N GLN A 15 -13.29 -23.02 -1.50
CA GLN A 15 -13.98 -22.34 -0.40
C GLN A 15 -14.31 -20.89 -0.80
N ARG A 16 -15.60 -20.51 -0.77
CA ARG A 16 -16.04 -19.11 -0.91
C ARG A 16 -15.30 -18.27 0.13
N LEU A 17 -14.27 -17.55 -0.32
CA LEU A 17 -13.49 -16.66 0.52
C LEU A 17 -14.42 -15.56 1.06
N HIS A 18 -14.31 -15.26 2.35
CA HIS A 18 -15.00 -14.12 2.96
C HIS A 18 -14.72 -12.85 2.14
N PRO A 19 -15.71 -11.99 1.85
CA PRO A 19 -15.57 -10.88 0.90
C PRO A 19 -14.38 -9.95 1.20
N LEU A 20 -14.12 -9.66 2.48
CA LEU A 20 -12.95 -8.87 2.92
C LEU A 20 -11.60 -9.50 2.55
N ARG A 21 -11.54 -10.84 2.50
CA ARG A 21 -10.33 -11.57 2.13
C ARG A 21 -10.16 -11.62 0.62
N ALA A 22 -11.24 -11.82 -0.12
CA ALA A 22 -11.24 -11.70 -1.58
C ALA A 22 -10.76 -10.31 -2.04
N PHE A 23 -11.25 -9.26 -1.36
CA PHE A 23 -10.82 -7.88 -1.57
C PHE A 23 -9.31 -7.70 -1.37
N SER A 24 -8.75 -8.27 -0.30
CA SER A 24 -7.30 -8.18 -0.01
C SER A 24 -6.39 -8.92 -1.00
N LEU A 25 -6.93 -9.93 -1.68
CA LEU A 25 -6.25 -10.67 -2.74
C LEU A 25 -6.29 -9.92 -4.07
N SER A 26 -7.30 -9.07 -4.27
CA SER A 26 -7.44 -8.21 -5.45
C SER A 26 -6.47 -7.03 -5.35
N THR A 27 -5.36 -7.11 -6.09
CA THR A 27 -4.41 -5.98 -6.20
C THR A 27 -5.10 -4.77 -6.84
N LEU A 28 -6.01 -5.00 -7.80
CA LEU A 28 -6.69 -3.93 -8.52
C LEU A 28 -7.61 -3.11 -7.61
N GLU A 29 -8.53 -3.77 -6.93
CA GLU A 29 -9.55 -3.08 -6.11
C GLU A 29 -8.91 -2.38 -4.92
N LEU A 30 -8.03 -3.08 -4.20
CA LEU A 30 -7.40 -2.56 -3.00
C LEU A 30 -6.49 -1.37 -3.31
N ALA A 31 -5.58 -1.52 -4.28
CA ALA A 31 -4.64 -0.44 -4.64
C ALA A 31 -5.40 0.75 -5.26
N GLY A 32 -6.40 0.48 -6.09
CA GLY A 32 -7.17 1.53 -6.73
C GLY A 32 -7.98 2.37 -5.75
N ILE A 33 -8.72 1.72 -4.84
CA ILE A 33 -9.46 2.41 -3.78
C ILE A 33 -8.51 3.18 -2.87
N THR A 34 -7.35 2.60 -2.54
CA THR A 34 -6.33 3.28 -1.73
C THR A 34 -5.91 4.59 -2.40
N GLY A 35 -5.56 4.58 -3.69
CA GLY A 35 -5.16 5.79 -4.42
C GLY A 35 -6.25 6.87 -4.46
N VAL A 36 -7.50 6.48 -4.71
CA VAL A 36 -8.65 7.42 -4.72
C VAL A 36 -8.86 8.05 -3.35
N VAL A 37 -8.88 7.23 -2.29
CA VAL A 37 -9.09 7.69 -0.91
C VAL A 37 -7.97 8.63 -0.48
N LEU A 38 -6.71 8.28 -0.77
CA LEU A 38 -5.56 9.11 -0.43
C LEU A 38 -5.62 10.46 -1.14
N ARG A 39 -6.05 10.51 -2.42
CA ARG A 39 -6.15 11.78 -3.15
C ARG A 39 -7.23 12.69 -2.57
N LEU A 40 -8.43 12.14 -2.34
CA LEU A 40 -9.54 12.88 -1.75
C LEU A 40 -9.20 13.39 -0.35
N PHE A 41 -8.57 12.54 0.47
CA PHE A 41 -8.14 12.91 1.80
C PHE A 41 -7.09 14.02 1.79
N ARG A 42 -6.13 13.99 0.86
CA ARG A 42 -5.15 15.08 0.68
C ARG A 42 -5.84 16.40 0.37
N VAL A 43 -6.78 16.41 -0.57
CA VAL A 43 -7.53 17.63 -0.94
C VAL A 43 -8.29 18.19 0.27
N ALA A 44 -8.97 17.32 1.02
CA ALA A 44 -9.68 17.71 2.24
C ALA A 44 -8.72 18.29 3.29
N ALA A 45 -7.58 17.61 3.55
CA ALA A 45 -6.60 18.04 4.53
C ALA A 45 -5.94 19.39 4.17
N MET A 46 -5.62 19.59 2.88
CA MET A 46 -5.08 20.87 2.38
C MET A 46 -6.07 22.03 2.51
N SER A 47 -7.37 21.75 2.38
CA SER A 47 -8.41 22.78 2.52
C SER A 47 -8.69 23.20 3.97
N ALA A 48 -8.27 22.41 4.95
CA ALA A 48 -8.61 22.62 6.36
C ALA A 48 -7.60 23.55 7.08
N SER A 49 -6.34 23.12 7.23
CA SER A 49 -5.28 23.88 7.88
C SER A 49 -3.91 23.23 7.66
N THR A 50 -2.82 23.96 7.88
CA THR A 50 -1.45 23.41 7.79
C THR A 50 -1.24 22.23 8.76
N VAL A 51 -1.80 22.31 9.97
CA VAL A 51 -1.71 21.23 10.96
C VAL A 51 -2.46 19.98 10.47
N MET A 52 -3.67 20.16 9.94
CA MET A 52 -4.46 19.06 9.36
C MET A 52 -3.80 18.46 8.13
N PHE A 53 -3.11 19.27 7.32
CA PHE A 53 -2.32 18.78 6.21
C PHE A 53 -1.16 17.88 6.69
N VAL A 54 -0.35 18.34 7.65
CA VAL A 54 0.78 17.55 8.19
C VAL A 54 0.28 16.26 8.84
N LEU A 55 -0.75 16.33 9.69
CA LEU A 55 -1.36 15.15 10.29
C LEU A 55 -1.95 14.22 9.23
N GLY A 56 -2.58 14.80 8.21
CA GLY A 56 -3.13 14.09 7.06
C GLY A 56 -2.06 13.32 6.30
N VAL A 57 -0.87 13.88 6.10
CA VAL A 57 0.26 13.15 5.48
C VAL A 57 0.64 11.93 6.32
N VAL A 58 0.74 12.07 7.64
CA VAL A 58 1.06 10.93 8.53
C VAL A 58 -0.01 9.84 8.44
N VAL A 59 -1.29 10.21 8.53
CA VAL A 59 -2.41 9.27 8.44
C VAL A 59 -2.44 8.59 7.07
N ALA A 60 -2.22 9.33 5.99
CA ALA A 60 -2.15 8.80 4.62
C ALA A 60 -1.03 7.76 4.46
N VAL A 61 0.16 8.04 4.98
CA VAL A 61 1.30 7.11 4.94
C VAL A 61 0.99 5.86 5.76
N LEU A 62 0.46 5.99 6.97
CA LEU A 62 0.08 4.85 7.80
C LEU A 62 -1.00 3.99 7.14
N PHE A 63 -1.99 4.63 6.51
CA PHE A 63 -3.05 3.95 5.76
C PHE A 63 -2.49 3.17 4.56
N LEU A 64 -1.63 3.79 3.76
CA LEU A 64 -0.96 3.15 2.62
C LEU A 64 -0.13 1.94 3.09
N CYS A 65 0.67 2.11 4.13
CA CYS A 65 1.47 1.05 4.74
C CYS A 65 0.59 -0.10 5.28
N GLY A 66 -0.54 0.22 5.92
CA GLY A 66 -1.51 -0.75 6.40
C GLY A 66 -2.12 -1.59 5.27
N MET A 67 -2.58 -0.93 4.20
CA MET A 67 -3.15 -1.59 3.03
C MET A 67 -2.11 -2.44 2.29
N LEU A 68 -0.88 -1.95 2.18
CA LEU A 68 0.22 -2.69 1.57
C LEU A 68 0.61 -3.92 2.39
N THR A 69 0.65 -3.81 3.73
CA THR A 69 0.88 -4.96 4.62
C THR A 69 -0.24 -5.97 4.51
N TRP A 70 -1.50 -5.52 4.49
CA TRP A 70 -2.65 -6.40 4.27
C TRP A 70 -2.49 -7.15 2.94
N HIS A 71 -2.15 -6.44 1.86
CA HIS A 71 -1.95 -7.06 0.56
C HIS A 71 -0.80 -8.09 0.54
N LEU A 72 0.40 -7.67 0.96
CA LEU A 72 1.61 -8.49 0.91
C LEU A 72 1.60 -9.66 1.90
N GLY A 73 0.91 -9.51 3.03
CA GLY A 73 0.75 -10.56 4.04
C GLY A 73 0.09 -11.83 3.49
N ASN A 74 -0.63 -11.74 2.38
CA ASN A 74 -1.26 -12.88 1.70
C ASN A 74 -0.30 -13.68 0.80
N PHE A 75 0.92 -13.19 0.53
CA PHE A 75 1.84 -13.77 -0.45
C PHE A 75 3.19 -14.16 0.16
N PRO A 76 3.90 -15.15 -0.41
CA PRO A 76 5.26 -15.46 0.01
C PRO A 76 6.25 -14.34 -0.36
N LEU A 77 7.26 -14.12 0.49
CA LEU A 77 8.27 -13.05 0.36
C LEU A 77 8.90 -12.95 -1.05
N ARG A 78 9.12 -14.07 -1.73
CA ARG A 78 9.75 -14.10 -3.07
C ARG A 78 8.93 -13.36 -4.14
N ARG A 79 7.61 -13.22 -3.95
CA ARG A 79 6.72 -12.52 -4.89
C ARG A 79 6.44 -11.07 -4.50
N TRP A 80 6.95 -10.61 -3.36
CA TRP A 80 6.67 -9.26 -2.86
C TRP A 80 7.15 -8.15 -3.78
N PRO A 81 8.36 -8.19 -4.39
CA PRO A 81 8.82 -7.10 -5.24
C PRO A 81 7.87 -6.82 -6.41
N LEU A 82 7.44 -7.87 -7.11
CA LEU A 82 6.51 -7.74 -8.23
C LEU A 82 5.13 -7.25 -7.79
N ARG A 83 4.62 -7.73 -6.65
CA ARG A 83 3.31 -7.32 -6.12
C ARG A 83 3.32 -5.89 -5.60
N ALA A 84 4.39 -5.47 -4.93
CA ALA A 84 4.58 -4.10 -4.49
C ALA A 84 4.65 -3.15 -5.71
N ALA A 85 5.39 -3.52 -6.76
CA ALA A 85 5.45 -2.75 -8.00
C ALA A 85 4.07 -2.62 -8.68
N LEU A 86 3.31 -3.72 -8.78
CA LEU A 86 1.94 -3.69 -9.30
C LEU A 86 1.00 -2.84 -8.44
N PHE A 87 1.12 -2.94 -7.12
CA PHE A 87 0.35 -2.13 -6.19
C PHE A 87 0.63 -0.64 -6.41
N THR A 88 1.90 -0.23 -6.46
CA THR A 88 2.30 1.16 -6.72
C THR A 88 1.78 1.66 -8.05
N LEU A 89 1.85 0.86 -9.12
CA LEU A 89 1.38 1.26 -10.44
C LEU A 89 -0.13 1.52 -10.44
N ILE A 90 -0.91 0.61 -9.84
CA ILE A 90 -2.37 0.72 -9.79
C ILE A 90 -2.81 1.87 -8.86
N GLU A 91 -2.15 2.01 -7.72
CA GLU A 91 -2.43 3.07 -6.75
C GLU A 91 -2.12 4.45 -7.35
N ALA A 92 -0.96 4.61 -7.98
CA ALA A 92 -0.58 5.85 -8.63
C ALA A 92 -1.50 6.19 -9.82
N THR A 93 -1.85 5.21 -10.67
CA THR A 93 -2.78 5.45 -11.79
C THR A 93 -4.17 5.87 -11.29
N SER A 94 -4.63 5.31 -10.18
CA SER A 94 -5.92 5.67 -9.57
C SER A 94 -5.87 7.05 -8.92
N GLU A 95 -4.76 7.39 -8.24
CA GLU A 95 -4.53 8.73 -7.70
C GLU A 95 -4.50 9.78 -8.82
N LEU A 96 -3.85 9.47 -9.94
CA LEU A 96 -3.78 10.36 -11.10
C LEU A 96 -5.10 10.49 -11.83
N GLY A 97 -5.85 9.40 -11.97
CA GLY A 97 -7.22 9.43 -12.48
C GLY A 97 -8.11 10.32 -11.62
N MET A 98 -8.00 10.22 -10.29
CA MET A 98 -8.76 11.07 -9.38
C MET A 98 -8.31 12.54 -9.46
N SER A 99 -7.00 12.79 -9.56
CA SER A 99 -6.45 14.13 -9.78
C SER A 99 -6.97 14.75 -11.09
N SER A 100 -7.05 13.98 -12.19
CA SER A 100 -7.64 14.44 -13.46
C SER A 100 -9.11 14.85 -13.29
N VAL A 101 -9.90 14.08 -12.55
CA VAL A 101 -11.29 14.42 -12.24
C VAL A 101 -11.37 15.71 -11.42
N LEU A 102 -10.52 15.87 -10.41
CA LEU A 102 -10.50 17.06 -9.56
C LEU A 102 -10.01 18.31 -10.30
N ILE A 103 -9.06 18.18 -11.23
CA ILE A 103 -8.63 19.27 -12.13
C ILE A 103 -9.78 19.70 -13.03
N ALA A 104 -10.50 18.74 -13.63
CA ALA A 104 -11.69 19.03 -14.45
C ALA A 104 -12.78 19.79 -13.64
N LEU A 105 -12.94 19.45 -12.36
CA LEU A 105 -13.86 20.11 -11.44
C LEU A 105 -13.30 21.40 -10.80
N LYS A 106 -12.07 21.82 -11.14
CA LYS A 106 -11.36 22.96 -10.53
C LYS A 106 -11.27 22.88 -9.00
N ARG A 107 -11.06 21.68 -8.46
CA ARG A 107 -10.94 21.43 -7.02
C ARG A 107 -9.58 20.88 -6.60
N GLU A 108 -8.69 20.60 -7.53
CA GLU A 108 -7.36 20.07 -7.22
C GLU A 108 -6.43 21.17 -6.71
N PRO A 109 -5.98 21.11 -5.43
CA PRO A 109 -5.09 22.12 -4.87
C PRO A 109 -3.62 21.83 -5.23
N LEU A 110 -2.89 22.88 -5.60
CA LEU A 110 -1.46 22.88 -5.87
C LEU A 110 -0.79 24.01 -5.07
N GLY A 111 -0.60 23.76 -3.76
CA GLY A 111 -0.12 24.76 -2.83
C GLY A 111 -1.14 25.89 -2.64
N THR A 112 -0.79 27.11 -3.05
CA THR A 112 -1.65 28.29 -2.95
C THR A 112 -2.57 28.51 -4.16
N ARG A 113 -2.39 27.74 -5.24
CA ARG A 113 -3.22 27.81 -6.46
C ARG A 113 -3.95 26.51 -6.73
N LEU A 114 -4.91 26.53 -7.65
CA LEU A 114 -5.52 25.32 -8.19
C LEU A 114 -4.65 24.77 -9.34
N ALA A 115 -4.55 23.44 -9.43
CA ALA A 115 -3.85 22.77 -10.51
C ALA A 115 -4.58 22.94 -11.84
N SER A 116 -3.78 23.12 -12.90
CA SER A 116 -4.24 23.16 -14.28
C SER A 116 -3.81 21.89 -15.03
N TRP A 117 -4.36 21.67 -16.22
CA TRP A 117 -3.96 20.55 -17.09
C TRP A 117 -2.48 20.57 -17.46
N HIS A 118 -1.84 21.75 -17.49
CA HIS A 118 -0.41 21.86 -17.74
C HIS A 118 0.43 21.30 -16.58
N ASP A 119 -0.08 21.38 -15.34
CA ASP A 119 0.60 20.87 -14.15
C ASP A 119 0.46 19.34 -14.00
N TRP A 120 -0.38 18.71 -14.83
CA TRP A 120 -0.73 17.29 -14.71
C TRP A 120 0.49 16.37 -14.84
N TRP A 121 1.38 16.63 -15.79
CA TRP A 121 2.57 15.78 -16.00
C TRP A 121 3.54 15.86 -14.82
N THR A 122 3.71 17.05 -14.27
CA THR A 122 4.54 17.28 -13.07
C THR A 122 3.93 16.60 -11.85
N LEU A 123 2.61 16.71 -11.66
CA LEU A 123 1.87 16.00 -10.62
C LEU A 123 2.01 14.48 -10.77
N ALA A 124 1.92 13.96 -12.00
CA ALA A 124 2.11 12.55 -12.30
C ALA A 124 3.50 12.05 -11.92
N GLY A 125 4.54 12.77 -12.34
CA GLY A 125 5.93 12.44 -11.98
C GLY A 125 6.16 12.45 -10.48
N GLN A 126 5.69 13.50 -9.78
CA GLN A 126 5.85 13.62 -8.33
C GLN A 126 5.13 12.50 -7.59
N THR A 127 3.85 12.24 -7.89
CA THR A 127 3.09 11.15 -7.28
C THR A 127 3.79 9.81 -7.52
N LEU A 128 4.21 9.50 -8.74
CA LEU A 128 4.90 8.23 -9.03
C LEU A 128 6.18 8.07 -8.21
N VAL A 129 7.00 9.11 -8.11
CA VAL A 129 8.26 9.07 -7.34
C VAL A 129 7.97 8.93 -5.84
N GLU A 130 7.10 9.78 -5.28
CA GLU A 130 6.74 9.75 -3.86
C GLU A 130 6.19 8.38 -3.45
N ARG A 131 5.22 7.84 -4.21
CA ARG A 131 4.61 6.53 -3.95
C ARG A 131 5.61 5.39 -4.10
N SER A 132 6.44 5.44 -5.14
CA SER A 132 7.49 4.42 -5.34
C SER A 132 8.48 4.39 -4.19
N VAL A 133 8.93 5.54 -3.70
CA VAL A 133 9.87 5.62 -2.57
C VAL A 133 9.22 5.09 -1.29
N ILE A 134 8.01 5.52 -0.95
CA ILE A 134 7.30 5.07 0.26
C ILE A 134 7.07 3.55 0.23
N VAL A 135 6.51 3.04 -0.87
CA VAL A 135 6.22 1.60 -1.01
C VAL A 135 7.50 0.78 -0.99
N LEU A 136 8.57 1.22 -1.65
CA LEU A 136 9.85 0.51 -1.66
C LEU A 136 10.45 0.43 -0.26
N LEU A 137 10.60 1.58 0.42
CA LEU A 137 11.17 1.63 1.76
C LEU A 137 10.36 0.79 2.75
N TYR A 138 9.04 0.93 2.73
CA TYR A 138 8.17 0.16 3.62
C TYR A 138 8.22 -1.33 3.33
N THR A 139 8.24 -1.74 2.05
CA THR A 139 8.34 -3.16 1.67
C THR A 139 9.65 -3.77 2.16
N LEU A 140 10.76 -3.02 2.09
CA LEU A 140 12.05 -3.46 2.62
C LEU A 140 12.01 -3.64 4.15
N VAL A 141 11.46 -2.65 4.87
CA VAL A 141 11.29 -2.72 6.32
C VAL A 141 10.43 -3.94 6.70
N LEU A 142 9.28 -4.09 6.07
CA LEU A 142 8.37 -5.20 6.31
C LEU A 142 9.02 -6.56 6.01
N ALA A 143 9.78 -6.66 4.91
CA ALA A 143 10.47 -7.87 4.54
C ALA A 143 11.56 -8.23 5.56
N ALA A 144 12.33 -7.24 6.02
CA ALA A 144 13.33 -7.41 7.07
C ALA A 144 12.68 -7.86 8.39
N SER A 145 11.60 -7.20 8.83
CA SER A 145 10.85 -7.59 10.03
C SER A 145 10.36 -9.03 9.96
N VAL A 146 9.75 -9.45 8.85
CA VAL A 146 9.28 -10.83 8.66
C VAL A 146 10.44 -11.82 8.67
N GLN A 147 11.57 -11.49 8.03
CA GLN A 147 12.76 -12.37 8.05
C GLN A 147 13.35 -12.53 9.46
N ILE A 148 13.43 -11.46 10.25
CA ILE A 148 13.90 -11.50 11.63
C ILE A 148 12.99 -12.39 12.48
N VAL A 149 11.66 -12.19 12.39
CA VAL A 149 10.70 -13.00 13.14
C VAL A 149 10.80 -14.48 12.75
N ARG A 150 10.94 -14.79 11.45
CA ARG A 150 11.15 -16.17 10.97
C ARG A 150 12.41 -16.79 11.57
N ARG A 151 13.54 -16.07 11.55
CA ARG A 151 14.81 -16.56 12.13
C ARG A 151 14.69 -16.83 13.64
N ILE A 152 14.01 -15.95 14.39
CA ILE A 152 13.80 -16.13 15.83
C ILE A 152 12.94 -17.37 16.11
N LEU A 153 11.85 -17.55 15.35
CA LEU A 153 10.95 -18.70 15.52
C LEU A 153 11.60 -20.03 15.13
N ASP A 154 12.40 -20.05 14.06
CA ASP A 154 13.12 -21.24 13.63
C ASP A 154 14.20 -21.63 14.68
N LYS A 155 14.91 -20.65 15.26
CA LYS A 155 15.88 -20.89 16.36
C LYS A 155 15.21 -21.50 17.60
N LYS A 156 13.98 -21.09 17.94
CA LYS A 156 13.22 -21.65 19.08
C LYS A 156 12.74 -23.09 18.86
N ARG A 157 12.70 -23.60 17.62
CA ARG A 157 12.25 -24.98 17.32
C ARG A 157 13.37 -26.02 17.46
N VAL A 158 14.63 -25.64 17.25
CA VAL A 158 15.78 -26.55 17.32
C VAL A 158 16.08 -27.11 18.73
N PRO A 159 15.87 -26.41 19.87
CA PRO A 159 16.24 -26.97 21.18
C PRO A 159 15.32 -28.08 21.72
N ALA A 160 14.17 -28.38 21.09
CA ALA A 160 13.22 -29.38 21.60
C ALA A 160 13.35 -30.77 20.93
N ALA A 161 14.04 -30.87 19.78
CA ALA A 161 14.12 -32.12 19.02
C ALA A 161 15.41 -32.92 19.27
N SER A 162 16.37 -32.37 20.03
CA SER A 162 17.65 -33.02 20.36
C SER A 162 17.73 -33.52 21.80
N ALA A 163 16.59 -33.68 22.47
CA ALA A 163 16.50 -34.09 23.88
C ALA A 163 15.72 -35.42 24.09
N LEU A 164 15.57 -36.21 23.02
CA LEU A 164 15.06 -37.59 23.03
C LEU A 164 16.04 -38.47 22.24
#